data_AF-A0AAD4MZU3-F1
#
_entry.id   AF-A0AAD4MZU3-F1
#
_cell.length_a   1.000
_cell.length_b   1.000
_cell.length_c   1.000
_cell.angle_alpha   90.00
_cell.angle_beta   90.00
_cell.angle_gamma   90.00
#
_symmetry.space_group_name_H-M   'P 1'
#
loop_
_entity.id
_entity.type
_entity.pdbx_description
1 polymer ?
#
loop_
_entity_poly.entity_id
_entity_poly.type
_entity_poly.pdbx_seq_one_letter_code
_entity_poly.pdbx_strand_id
1 'polypeptide(L)'
;MDGDIYKLCAFDTAGQDEFDRMRPLSYSNADVILICFSLVSPASFENVREKCVHEVRHYCKDVPYILIMSIAAPKLRDVCVSRRKRNPVETAQTV
;
A
#
# COMPACT_ATOMS: atom_id res chain seq x y z
N MET A 1 -16.37 -11.35 14.93
CA MET A 1 -16.18 -10.61 13.66
C MET A 1 -17.45 -9.83 13.42
N ASP A 2 -17.41 -8.51 13.54
CA ASP A 2 -18.59 -7.67 13.82
C ASP A 2 -19.46 -7.28 12.61
N GLY A 3 -19.42 -8.03 11.51
CA GLY A 3 -20.28 -7.79 10.35
C GLY A 3 -20.11 -6.44 9.64
N ASP A 4 -19.15 -5.62 10.07
CA ASP A 4 -18.90 -4.29 9.51
C ASP A 4 -18.39 -4.38 8.06
N ILE A 5 -18.99 -3.59 7.17
CA ILE A 5 -18.60 -3.49 5.75
C ILE A 5 -17.57 -2.38 5.58
N TYR A 6 -16.40 -2.73 5.06
CA TYR A 6 -15.32 -1.79 4.76
C TYR A 6 -15.14 -1.60 3.25
N LYS A 7 -14.79 -0.38 2.84
CA LYS A 7 -14.27 -0.14 1.49
C LYS A 7 -12.75 -0.15 1.56
N LEU A 8 -12.14 -1.03 0.78
CA LEU A 8 -10.70 -1.06 0.54
C LEU A 8 -10.42 -0.30 -0.75
N CYS A 9 -9.55 0.69 -0.67
CA CYS A 9 -8.98 1.36 -1.83
C CYS A 9 -7.49 0.98 -1.89
N ALA A 10 -7.07 0.37 -3.00
CA ALA A 10 -5.69 -0.01 -3.25
C ALA A 10 -5.08 0.93 -4.29
N PHE A 11 -3.88 1.42 -4.02
CA PHE A 11 -3.10 2.25 -4.92
C PHE A 11 -1.76 1.57 -5.20
N ASP A 12 -1.51 1.22 -6.47
CA ASP A 12 -0.25 0.62 -6.90
C ASP A 12 0.78 1.72 -7.17
N THR A 13 2.02 1.50 -6.74
CA THR A 13 3.13 2.41 -7.05
C THR A 13 4.24 1.76 -7.88
N ALA A 14 4.96 2.60 -8.62
CA ALA A 14 6.12 2.18 -9.39
C ALA A 14 7.34 2.05 -8.47
N GLY A 15 8.08 0.95 -8.61
CA GLY A 15 9.18 0.57 -7.73
C GLY A 15 10.57 0.99 -8.18
N GLN A 16 10.65 1.66 -9.34
CA GLN A 16 11.89 2.12 -9.93
C GLN A 16 12.31 3.47 -9.33
N ASP A 17 13.61 3.73 -9.35
CA ASP A 17 14.23 4.89 -8.69
C ASP A 17 13.77 6.22 -9.32
N GLU A 18 13.39 6.19 -10.61
CA GLU A 18 12.85 7.38 -11.29
C GLU A 18 11.55 7.89 -10.65
N PHE A 19 10.84 7.04 -9.90
CA PHE A 19 9.57 7.37 -9.25
C PHE A 19 9.70 7.71 -7.77
N ASP A 20 10.91 7.69 -7.19
CA ASP A 20 11.12 7.91 -5.75
C ASP A 20 10.56 9.25 -5.26
N ARG A 21 10.58 10.28 -6.10
CA ARG A 21 10.03 11.61 -5.73
C ARG A 21 8.52 11.67 -5.81
N MET A 22 7.90 10.78 -6.60
CA MET A 22 6.44 10.75 -6.80
C MET A 22 5.75 9.76 -5.86
N ARG A 23 6.39 8.64 -5.51
CA ARG A 23 5.84 7.60 -4.63
C ARG A 23 5.30 8.13 -3.30
N PRO A 24 5.96 9.10 -2.61
CA PRO A 24 5.45 9.65 -1.36
C PRO A 24 4.10 10.35 -1.49
N LEU A 25 3.74 10.84 -2.69
CA LEU A 25 2.44 11.47 -2.93
C LEU A 25 1.28 10.46 -2.80
N SER A 26 1.55 9.17 -3.05
CA SER A 26 0.57 8.07 -2.94
C SER A 26 0.38 7.58 -1.50
N TYR A 27 1.25 7.95 -0.57
CA TYR A 27 1.18 7.53 0.84
C TYR A 27 0.16 8.33 1.67
N SER A 28 -0.34 9.43 1.12
CA SER A 28 -1.30 10.30 1.81
C SER A 28 -2.58 9.55 2.17
N ASN A 29 -2.93 9.55 3.46
CA ASN A 29 -4.09 8.86 4.03
C ASN A 29 -4.08 7.32 3.86
N ALA A 30 -2.90 6.70 3.71
CA ALA A 30 -2.79 5.26 3.77
C ALA A 30 -3.05 4.77 5.21
N ASP A 31 -3.86 3.71 5.34
CA ASP A 31 -4.12 3.06 6.62
C ASP A 31 -3.17 1.87 6.85
N VAL A 32 -2.71 1.25 5.76
CA VAL A 32 -1.72 0.18 5.74
C VAL A 32 -0.86 0.33 4.50
N ILE A 33 0.45 0.10 4.63
CA ILE A 33 1.36 -0.01 3.48
C ILE A 33 1.70 -1.49 3.25
N LEU A 34 1.50 -1.98 2.03
CA LEU A 34 1.99 -3.30 1.64
C LEU A 34 3.33 -3.11 0.94
N ILE A 35 4.39 -3.74 1.45
CA ILE A 35 5.71 -3.71 0.82
C ILE A 35 5.98 -5.08 0.21
N CYS A 36 6.20 -5.11 -1.11
CA CYS A 36 6.26 -6.36 -1.87
C CYS A 36 7.67 -6.63 -2.40
N PHE A 37 8.12 -7.88 -2.29
CA PHE A 37 9.32 -8.37 -2.98
C PHE A 37 9.04 -9.68 -3.71
N SER A 38 9.87 -10.00 -4.69
CA SER A 38 9.73 -11.17 -5.56
C SER A 38 10.74 -12.27 -5.20
N LEU A 39 10.25 -13.50 -5.04
CA LEU A 39 11.09 -14.67 -4.73
C LEU A 39 12.05 -15.03 -5.87
N VAL A 40 11.68 -14.72 -7.11
CA VAL A 40 12.53 -14.94 -8.28
C VAL A 40 13.53 -13.81 -8.52
N SER A 41 13.51 -12.76 -7.68
CA SER A 41 14.43 -11.62 -7.78
C SER A 41 14.97 -11.23 -6.40
N PRO A 42 16.09 -11.84 -5.95
CA PRO A 42 16.70 -11.53 -4.65
C PRO A 42 17.02 -10.04 -4.46
N ALA A 43 17.39 -9.33 -5.53
CA ALA A 43 17.62 -7.88 -5.52
C ALA A 43 16.40 -7.08 -5.07
N SER A 44 15.18 -7.58 -5.30
CA SER A 44 13.96 -6.91 -4.82
C SER A 44 13.82 -6.96 -3.30
N PHE A 45 14.29 -8.05 -2.66
CA PHE A 45 14.31 -8.15 -1.19
C PHE A 45 15.39 -7.25 -0.59
N GLU A 46 16.56 -7.17 -1.21
CA GLU A 46 17.61 -6.25 -0.77
C GLU A 46 17.12 -4.79 -0.85
N ASN A 47 16.42 -4.42 -1.93
CA ASN A 47 15.80 -3.11 -2.05
C ASN A 47 14.76 -2.83 -0.94
N VAL A 48 14.00 -3.84 -0.51
CA VAL A 48 13.08 -3.67 0.62
C VAL A 48 13.84 -3.34 1.90
N ARG A 49 14.92 -4.06 2.16
CA ARG A 49 15.77 -3.91 3.35
C ARG A 49 16.52 -2.58 3.37
N GLU A 50 17.10 -2.19 2.23
CA GLU A 50 17.96 -1.00 2.14
C GLU A 50 17.15 0.27 1.92
N LYS A 51 16.01 0.20 1.21
CA LYS A 51 15.29 1.39 0.74
C LYS A 51 13.82 1.44 1.15
N CYS A 52 12.99 0.47 0.76
CA CYS A 52 11.52 0.61 0.92
C CYS A 52 11.10 0.79 2.38
N VAL A 53 11.67 0.02 3.31
CA VAL A 53 11.32 0.13 4.73
C VAL A 53 11.74 1.49 5.30
N HIS A 54 12.90 2.02 4.88
CA HIS A 54 13.35 3.35 5.30
C HIS A 54 12.46 4.45 4.76
N GLU A 55 12.06 4.36 3.49
CA GLU A 55 11.15 5.30 2.84
C GLU A 55 9.78 5.32 3.53
N VAL A 56 9.17 4.15 3.73
CA VAL A 56 7.88 4.03 4.41
C VAL A 56 7.96 4.55 5.85
N ARG A 57 9.02 4.23 6.59
CA ARG A 57 9.21 4.79 7.94
C ARG A 57 9.44 6.29 7.95
N HIS A 58 10.02 6.86 6.89
CA HIS A 58 10.23 8.29 6.78
C HIS A 58 8.93 9.05 6.53
N TYR A 59 8.13 8.59 5.56
CA TYR A 59 6.90 9.27 5.13
C TYR A 59 5.64 8.84 5.92
N CYS A 60 5.62 7.63 6.46
CA CYS A 60 4.44 7.00 7.08
C CYS A 60 4.75 6.53 8.51
N LYS A 61 5.21 7.42 9.39
CA LYS A 61 5.72 7.08 10.74
C LYS A 61 4.77 6.23 11.59
N ASP A 62 3.48 6.49 11.51
CA ASP A 62 2.44 5.84 12.34
C ASP A 62 1.61 4.80 11.58
N VAL A 63 1.88 4.60 10.29
CA VAL A 63 1.13 3.68 9.44
C VAL A 63 1.80 2.30 9.50
N PRO A 64 1.09 1.23 9.87
CA PRO A 64 1.64 -0.11 9.86
C PRO A 64 1.97 -0.54 8.41
N TYR A 65 3.06 -1.29 8.26
CA TYR A 65 3.39 -1.94 7.00
C TYR A 65 3.42 -3.46 7.12
N ILE A 66 3.10 -4.14 6.02
CA ILE A 66 3.11 -5.60 5.91
C ILE A 66 4.07 -5.98 4.78
N LEU A 67 5.03 -6.86 5.08
CA LEU A 67 5.90 -7.45 4.07
C LEU A 67 5.17 -8.59 3.36
N ILE A 68 5.14 -8.55 2.03
CA ILE A 68 4.52 -9.56 1.18
C ILE A 68 5.57 -10.13 0.23
N MET A 69 5.64 -11.46 0.17
CA MET A 69 6.39 -12.17 -0.86
C MET A 69 5.49 -12.51 -2.05
N SER A 70 6.01 -12.34 -3.27
CA SER A 70 5.33 -12.69 -4.51
C SER A 70 6.21 -13.55 -5.40
N ILE A 71 5.60 -14.42 -6.21
CA ILE A 71 6.29 -15.15 -7.29
C ILE A 71 6.23 -14.42 -8.63
N ALA A 72 5.45 -13.32 -8.73
CA ALA A 72 5.27 -12.58 -9.96
C ALA A 72 6.48 -11.66 -10.28
N ALA A 73 6.63 -11.32 -11.56
CA ALA A 73 7.70 -10.48 -12.08
C ALA A 73 7.69 -9.05 -11.44
N PRO A 74 8.85 -8.41 -11.28
CA PRO A 74 9.10 -7.37 -10.26
C PRO A 74 8.53 -5.96 -10.56
N LYS A 75 7.48 -5.85 -11.38
CA LYS A 75 7.00 -4.55 -11.88
C LYS A 75 6.12 -3.75 -10.92
N LEU A 76 5.70 -4.32 -9.79
CA LEU A 76 4.81 -3.66 -8.84
C LEU A 76 5.48 -3.66 -7.47
N ARG A 77 5.90 -2.48 -7.00
CA ARG A 77 6.37 -2.29 -5.63
C ARG A 77 5.39 -1.36 -4.95
N ASP A 78 4.80 -1.91 -3.91
CA ASP A 78 3.99 -1.26 -2.91
C ASP A 78 2.55 -0.95 -3.34
N VAL A 79 1.63 -1.52 -2.56
CA VAL A 79 0.20 -1.24 -2.64
C VAL A 79 -0.16 -0.51 -1.37
N CYS A 80 -0.51 0.76 -1.48
CA CYS A 80 -1.04 1.51 -0.35
C CYS A 80 -2.51 1.17 -0.21
N VAL A 81 -2.92 0.69 0.96
CA VAL A 81 -4.31 0.31 1.22
C VAL A 81 -4.91 1.31 2.20
N SER A 82 -5.94 2.02 1.76
CA SER A 82 -6.78 2.82 2.65
C SER A 82 -8.08 2.08 2.98
N ARG A 83 -8.42 2.06 4.27
CA ARG A 83 -9.66 1.59 4.87
C ARG A 83 -10.56 2.79 5.12
N ARG A 84 -11.67 2.88 4.40
CA ARG A 84 -12.79 3.76 4.80
C ARG A 84 -13.95 2.93 5.34
N LYS A 85 -14.41 3.24 6.56
CA LYS A 85 -15.69 2.74 7.06
C LYS A 85 -16.78 3.32 6.16
N ARG A 86 -17.65 2.48 5.62
CA ARG A 86 -18.76 2.96 4.80
C ARG A 86 -19.77 3.61 5.73
N ASN A 87 -20.08 4.90 5.54
CA ASN A 87 -21.24 5.48 6.20
C ASN A 87 -22.50 4.79 5.66
N PRO A 88 -23.55 4.58 6.48
CA PRO A 88 -24.82 4.08 5.98
C PRO A 88 -25.27 4.96 4.82
N VAL A 89 -25.61 4.34 3.69
CA VAL A 89 -26.27 5.06 2.60
C VAL A 89 -27.63 5.49 3.16
N GLU A 90 -27.85 6.79 3.37
CA GLU A 90 -29.22 7.28 3.52
C GLU A 90 -29.95 6.94 2.22
N THR A 91 -30.78 5.89 2.29
CA THR A 91 -31.75 5.60 1.25
C THR A 91 -32.67 6.82 1.15
N ALA A 92 -32.36 7.74 0.24
CA ALA A 92 -33.29 8.75 -0.19
C ALA A 92 -34.53 8.02 -0.73
N GLN A 93 -35.62 8.06 0.05
CA GLN A 93 -36.92 7.63 -0.41
C GLN A 93 -37.25 8.46 -1.65
N THR A 94 -37.30 7.80 -2.81
CA THR A 94 -37.90 8.40 -4.00
C THR A 94 -39.39 8.17 -3.88
N VAL A 95 -40.13 9.27 -3.70
CA VAL A 95 -41.59 9.34 -3.68
C VAL A 95 -42.15 9.00 -5.05
#